data_AF-A0A944GZF3-F1
#
_entry.id   AF-A0A944GZF3-F1
#
_cell.length_a   1.000
_cell.length_b   1.000
_cell.length_c   1.000
_cell.angle_alpha   90.00
_cell.angle_beta   90.00
_cell.angle_gamma   90.00
#
_symmetry.space_group_name_H-M   'P 1'
#
loop_
_entity.id
_entity.type
_entity.pdbx_description
1 polymer ?
#
loop_
_entity_poly.entity_id
_entity_poly.type
_entity_poly.pdbx_seq_one_letter_code
_entity_poly.pdbx_strand_id
1 'polypeptide(L)' 'MVNVLTAIKYGYILKNEDDDIPEELRTTLARYKKEFADLDYEISNIRALINV' A
#
# COMPACT_ATOMS: atom_id res chain seq x y z
N MET A 1 3.81 8.20 21.26
CA MET A 1 2.67 7.35 20.85
C MET A 1 2.47 7.39 19.34
N VAL A 2 2.31 8.57 18.73
CA VAL A 2 2.19 8.75 17.26
C VAL A 2 3.30 8.03 16.46
N ASN A 3 4.56 8.12 16.90
CA ASN A 3 5.69 7.48 16.21
C ASN A 3 5.66 5.94 16.25
N VAL A 4 4.99 5.33 17.22
CA VAL A 4 4.88 3.86 17.33
C VAL A 4 3.85 3.35 16.33
N LEU A 5 2.71 4.05 16.22
CA LEU A 5 1.63 3.72 15.28
C LEU A 5 2.08 3.88 13.83
N THR A 6 2.88 4.90 13.52
CA THR A 6 3.43 5.10 12.17
C THR A 6 4.58 4.14 11.83
N ALA A 7 5.25 3.56 12.82
CA ALA A 7 6.35 2.61 12.62
C ALA A 7 5.88 1.18 12.31
N ILE A 8 4.66 0.81 12.69
CA ILE A 8 4.12 -0.52 12.37
C ILE A 8 3.73 -0.55 10.89
N LYS A 9 4.63 -1.04 10.05
CA LYS A 9 4.51 -1.09 8.59
C LYS A 9 4.22 -2.52 8.13
N TYR A 10 2.96 -2.93 8.18
CA TYR A 10 2.49 -4.26 7.75
C TYR A 10 1.14 -4.16 7.03
N GLY A 11 0.93 -5.02 6.04
CA GLY A 11 -0.33 -5.13 5.30
C GLY A 11 -0.41 -4.09 4.20
N TYR A 12 0.54 -4.08 3.26
CA TYR A 12 0.54 -3.19 2.10
C TYR A 12 -0.05 -3.88 0.86
N ILE A 13 -0.87 -3.15 0.09
CA ILE A 13 -1.58 -3.70 -1.09
C ILE A 13 -0.59 -4.28 -2.10
N LEU A 14 0.47 -3.53 -2.46
CA LEU A 14 1.42 -3.98 -3.48
C LEU A 14 2.42 -5.02 -2.97
N LYS A 15 2.73 -4.99 -1.67
CA LYS A 15 3.62 -5.96 -1.03
C LYS A 15 2.94 -7.31 -0.86
N ASN A 16 1.61 -7.31 -0.67
CA ASN A 16 0.77 -8.51 -0.61
C ASN A 16 1.32 -9.56 0.37
N GLU A 17 1.69 -9.13 1.58
CA GLU A 17 2.43 -9.97 2.55
C GLU A 17 1.65 -11.21 2.99
N ASP A 18 0.32 -11.12 3.01
CA ASP A 18 -0.61 -12.19 3.40
C ASP A 18 -1.10 -13.02 2.20
N ASP A 19 -0.64 -12.70 0.98
CA ASP A 19 -1.06 -13.32 -0.29
C ASP A 19 -2.58 -13.38 -0.51
N ASP A 20 -3.32 -12.46 0.09
CA ASP A 20 -4.78 -12.41 0.12
C ASP A 20 -5.39 -11.29 -0.74
N ILE A 21 -4.56 -10.44 -1.36
CA ILE A 21 -5.02 -9.32 -2.19
C ILE A 21 -5.21 -9.77 -3.65
N PRO A 22 -6.42 -9.56 -4.24
CA PRO A 22 -6.69 -9.90 -5.64
C PRO A 22 -5.68 -9.31 -6.62
N GLU A 23 -5.25 -10.12 -7.59
CA GLU A 23 -4.27 -9.72 -8.59
C GLU A 23 -4.76 -8.57 -9.46
N GLU A 24 -6.06 -8.51 -9.75
CA GLU A 24 -6.67 -7.43 -10.53
C GLU A 24 -6.51 -6.08 -9.82
N LEU A 25 -6.68 -6.05 -8.49
CA LEU A 25 -6.50 -4.84 -7.69
C LEU A 25 -5.04 -4.40 -7.69
N ARG A 26 -4.10 -5.34 -7.47
CA ARG A 26 -2.66 -5.06 -7.48
C ARG A 26 -2.20 -4.53 -8.82
N THR A 27 -2.65 -5.16 -9.91
CA THR A 27 -2.30 -4.79 -11.28
C THR A 27 -2.89 -3.43 -11.67
N THR A 28 -4.16 -3.19 -11.30
CA THR A 28 -4.82 -1.89 -11.54
C THR A 28 -4.09 -0.78 -10.80
N LEU A 29 -3.75 -0.98 -9.52
CA LEU A 29 -3.04 0.02 -8.74
C LEU A 29 -1.63 0.27 -9.29
N ALA A 30 -0.90 -0.80 -9.64
CA ALA A 30 0.44 -0.70 -10.24
C ALA A 30 0.44 0.05 -11.58
N ARG A 31 -0.63 -0.07 -12.37
CA ARG A 31 -0.78 0.65 -13.65
C ARG A 31 -0.78 2.17 -13.46
N TYR A 32 -1.40 2.67 -12.40
CA TYR A 32 -1.47 4.11 -12.10
C TYR A 32 -0.26 4.65 -11.32
N LYS A 33 0.81 3.85 -11.16
CA LYS A 33 1.99 4.21 -10.37
C LYS A 33 2.57 5.58 -10.74
N LYS A 34 2.59 5.89 -12.04
CA LYS A 34 3.16 7.14 -12.53
C LYS A 34 2.28 8.33 -12.14
N GLU A 35 0.97 8.22 -12.33
CA GLU A 35 -0.02 9.25 -12.05
C GLU A 35 -0.05 9.62 -10.55
N PHE A 36 0.14 8.64 -9.67
CA PHE A 36 0.31 8.90 -8.24
C PHE A 36 1.67 9.52 -7.91
N ALA A 37 2.75 9.08 -8.57
CA ALA A 37 4.08 9.65 -8.36
C ALA A 37 4.17 11.11 -8.81
N ASP A 38 3.46 11.48 -9.90
CA ASP A 38 3.36 12.87 -10.38
C ASP A 38 2.67 13.79 -9.35
N LEU A 39 1.92 13.22 -8.40
CA LEU A 39 1.27 13.90 -7.28
C LEU A 39 2.04 13.75 -5.95
N ASP A 40 3.27 13.24 -5.97
CA ASP A 40 4.10 12.95 -4.80
C ASP A 40 3.49 11.90 -3.84
N TYR A 41 2.70 10.96 -4.38
CA TYR A 41 2.16 9.83 -3.63
C TYR A 41 2.88 8.52 -3.97
N GLU A 42 3.37 7.84 -2.94
CA GLU A 42 4.01 6.53 -3.08
C GLU A 42 2.99 5.40 -2.87
N ILE A 43 2.47 4.81 -3.96
CA ILE A 43 1.42 3.76 -3.88
C ILE A 43 1.87 2.48 -3.18
N SER A 44 3.17 2.24 -3.04
CA SER A 44 3.74 1.15 -2.23
C SER A 44 3.40 1.30 -0.74
N ASN A 45 3.14 2.52 -0.27
CA ASN A 45 2.80 2.81 1.12
C ASN A 45 1.29 2.70 1.41
N ILE A 46 0.46 2.35 0.42
CA ILE A 46 -0.97 2.15 0.63
C ILE A 46 -1.19 0.83 1.37
N ARG A 47 -1.83 0.93 2.55
CA ARG A 47 -2.20 -0.22 3.37
C ARG A 47 -3.46 -0.90 2.82
N ALA A 48 -3.45 -2.23 2.87
CA ALA A 48 -4.57 -3.08 2.54
C ALA A 48 -5.60 -3.18 3.67
N LEU A 49 -5.17 -3.03 4.93
CA LEU A 49 -6.03 -3.14 6.10
C LEU A 49 -5.67 -2.14 7.22
N ILE A 50 -6.59 -1.99 8.18
CA ILE A 50 -6.39 -1.21 9.40
C ILE A 50 -6.03 -2.19 10.52
N ASN A 51 -4.77 -2.17 10.97
CA ASN A 51 -4.23 -3.08 11.98
C ASN A 51 -3.33 -2.38 13.01
N VAL A 52 -3.33 -1.05 13.03
CA VAL A 52 -2.57 -0.19 13.95
C VAL A 52 -3.33 1.10 14.19
#